data_AF-A0A9W9M348-F1
#
_entry.id   AF-A0A9W9M348-F1
#
_cell.length_a   1.000
_cell.length_b   1.000
_cell.length_c   1.000
_cell.angle_alpha   90.00
_cell.angle_beta   90.00
_cell.angle_gamma   90.00
#
_symmetry.space_group_name_H-M   'P 1'
#
loop_
_entity.id
_entity.type
_entity.pdbx_description
1 polymer ?
#
loop_
_entity_poly.entity_id
_entity_poly.type
_entity_poly.pdbx_seq_one_letter_code
_entity_poly.pdbx_strand_id
1 'polypeptide(L)'
;MSAICTKITAQCPVEATTYGYYPNLGGNIFFTVYFGLLGVCQLGLGIYFRTWTFLAVLGIGTFMEAAGYVGRILMHDNPWSTSGFRLQIFCLILAPTFIAAGIYLTLKHIIIHIGPQDSRMNPKLFTWIFIGSDFGSIVLQAAGGGVANAAGTDQAMVETGNNIIIAGIAFQVATMSVCGLLALDFFIASRKHLPEGFQGEDVTEEPERKVWLILAAEIAAYTTVLIRCIYR
;
A
#
# COMPACT_ATOMS: atom_id res chain seq x y z
N MET A 1 -20.71 33.67 -1.67
CA MET A 1 -20.60 32.92 -2.93
C MET A 1 -19.20 32.32 -2.98
N SER A 2 -19.04 31.04 -2.65
CA SER A 2 -17.76 30.36 -2.83
C SER A 2 -17.45 30.33 -4.32
N ALA A 3 -16.43 31.07 -4.75
CA ALA A 3 -15.96 31.01 -6.12
C ALA A 3 -15.52 29.56 -6.40
N ILE A 4 -16.22 28.87 -7.30
CA ILE A 4 -15.80 27.56 -7.79
C ILE A 4 -14.60 27.83 -8.70
N CYS A 5 -13.42 27.93 -8.10
CA CYS A 5 -12.17 28.02 -8.83
C CYS A 5 -12.05 26.74 -9.68
N THR A 6 -11.97 26.91 -11.00
CA THR A 6 -11.87 25.79 -11.96
C THR A 6 -10.61 25.87 -12.81
N LYS A 7 -9.87 26.98 -12.73
CA LYS A 7 -8.60 27.24 -13.42
C LYS A 7 -7.75 28.22 -12.60
N ILE A 8 -6.43 28.13 -12.73
CA ILE A 8 -5.52 29.10 -12.11
C ILE A 8 -5.77 30.48 -12.73
N THR A 9 -6.18 31.43 -11.90
CA THR A 9 -6.46 32.82 -12.26
C THR A 9 -5.90 33.72 -11.17
N ALA A 10 -5.68 35.02 -11.41
CA ALA A 10 -5.23 35.97 -10.38
C ALA A 10 -6.12 36.01 -9.11
N GLN A 11 -7.36 35.51 -9.18
CA GLN A 11 -8.31 35.39 -8.08
C GLN A 11 -8.26 34.01 -7.37
N CYS A 12 -7.63 33.00 -7.98
CA CYS A 12 -7.49 31.62 -7.50
C CYS A 12 -6.01 31.17 -7.66
N PRO A 13 -5.10 31.69 -6.81
CA PRO A 13 -3.68 31.39 -6.92
C PRO A 13 -3.37 29.93 -6.56
N VAL A 14 -2.24 29.41 -7.08
CA VAL A 14 -1.78 28.03 -6.83
C VAL A 14 -1.46 27.81 -5.35
N GLU A 15 -1.03 28.87 -4.65
CA GLU A 15 -0.77 28.82 -3.21
C GLU A 15 -2.02 28.53 -2.37
N ALA A 16 -3.22 28.82 -2.90
CA ALA A 16 -4.50 28.56 -2.23
C ALA A 16 -5.02 27.12 -2.47
N THR A 17 -4.30 26.31 -3.25
CA THR A 17 -4.63 24.90 -3.47
C THR A 17 -4.04 24.03 -2.35
N THR A 18 -4.60 22.84 -2.11
CA THR A 18 -4.16 21.95 -1.01
C THR A 18 -2.67 21.59 -1.06
N TYR A 19 -2.06 21.62 -2.25
CA TYR A 19 -0.64 21.34 -2.43
C TYR A 19 0.24 22.59 -2.38
N GLY A 20 -0.28 23.78 -2.72
CA GLY A 20 0.51 25.02 -2.78
C GLY A 20 1.58 25.07 -3.89
N TYR A 21 1.76 23.99 -4.65
CA TYR A 21 2.71 23.88 -5.76
C TYR A 21 2.14 23.01 -6.89
N TYR A 22 2.65 23.19 -8.11
CA TYR A 22 2.32 22.30 -9.23
C TYR A 22 3.01 20.95 -9.05
N PRO A 23 2.27 19.83 -9.05
CA PRO A 23 2.87 18.50 -9.09
C PRO A 23 3.76 18.37 -10.33
N ASN A 24 4.95 17.77 -10.18
CA ASN A 24 5.86 17.52 -11.30
C ASN A 24 5.20 16.56 -12.31
N LEU A 25 4.86 17.09 -13.48
CA LEU A 25 4.15 16.35 -14.53
C LEU A 25 4.98 15.17 -15.06
N GLY A 26 6.28 15.38 -15.32
CA GLY A 26 7.16 14.34 -15.83
C GLY A 26 7.29 13.15 -14.88
N GLY A 27 7.45 13.43 -13.57
CA GLY A 27 7.54 12.37 -12.55
C GLY A 27 6.23 11.59 -12.41
N ASN A 28 5.08 12.27 -12.40
CA ASN A 28 3.79 11.59 -12.28
C ASN A 28 3.46 10.73 -13.50
N ILE A 29 3.78 11.20 -14.72
CA ILE A 29 3.62 10.41 -15.95
C ILE A 29 4.51 9.17 -15.91
N PHE A 30 5.77 9.32 -15.49
CA PHE A 30 6.68 8.19 -15.35
C PHE A 30 6.12 7.12 -14.42
N PHE A 31 5.65 7.49 -13.22
CA PHE A 31 5.07 6.54 -12.28
C PHE A 31 3.75 5.93 -12.78
N THR A 32 2.88 6.71 -13.43
CA THR A 32 1.66 6.16 -14.06
C THR A 32 2.00 5.08 -15.09
N VAL A 33 2.94 5.35 -15.99
CA VAL A 33 3.34 4.38 -17.02
C VAL A 33 4.03 3.18 -16.38
N TYR A 34 4.91 3.41 -15.40
CA TYR A 34 5.63 2.35 -14.69
C TYR A 34 4.67 1.39 -13.98
N PHE A 35 3.76 1.89 -13.15
CA PHE A 35 2.76 1.05 -12.46
C PHE A 35 1.75 0.43 -13.43
N GLY A 36 1.39 1.14 -14.51
CA GLY A 36 0.53 0.60 -15.56
C GLY A 36 1.15 -0.59 -16.29
N LEU A 37 2.43 -0.48 -16.69
CA LEU A 37 3.18 -1.58 -17.31
C LEU A 37 3.34 -2.76 -16.36
N LEU A 38 3.69 -2.51 -15.09
CA LEU A 38 3.75 -3.55 -14.06
C LEU A 38 2.40 -4.24 -13.87
N GLY A 39 1.30 -3.49 -13.87
CA GLY A 39 -0.05 -4.04 -13.79
C GLY A 39 -0.37 -4.94 -14.98
N VAL A 40 -0.07 -4.52 -16.21
CA VAL A 40 -0.28 -5.34 -17.43
C VAL A 40 0.59 -6.60 -17.43
N CYS A 41 1.87 -6.49 -17.06
CA CYS A 41 2.76 -7.64 -16.92
C CYS A 41 2.22 -8.62 -15.87
N GLN A 42 1.77 -8.10 -14.72
CA GLN A 42 1.19 -8.91 -13.65
C GLN A 42 -0.11 -9.58 -14.10
N LEU A 43 -0.94 -8.92 -14.91
CA LEU A 43 -2.12 -9.52 -15.52
C LEU A 43 -1.73 -10.72 -16.41
N GLY A 44 -0.74 -10.52 -17.29
CA GLY A 44 -0.25 -11.58 -18.18
C GLY A 44 0.30 -12.78 -17.41
N LEU A 45 1.15 -12.53 -16.41
CA LEU A 45 1.72 -13.58 -15.56
C LEU A 45 0.64 -14.31 -14.75
N GLY A 46 -0.28 -13.56 -14.12
CA GLY A 46 -1.32 -14.18 -13.30
C GLY A 46 -2.33 -15.00 -14.09
N ILE A 47 -2.63 -14.61 -15.33
CA ILE A 47 -3.46 -15.42 -16.26
C ILE A 47 -2.69 -16.67 -16.70
N TYR A 48 -1.41 -16.52 -17.06
CA TYR A 48 -0.58 -17.64 -17.51
C TYR A 48 -0.38 -18.71 -16.43
N PHE A 49 -0.03 -18.28 -15.20
CA PHE A 49 0.17 -19.18 -14.05
C PHE A 49 -1.12 -19.52 -13.29
N ARG A 50 -2.28 -18.99 -13.70
CA ARG A 50 -3.62 -19.21 -13.09
C ARG A 50 -3.69 -18.90 -11.59
N THR A 51 -2.91 -17.93 -11.12
CA THR A 51 -2.89 -17.51 -9.70
C THR A 51 -3.95 -16.43 -9.44
N TRP A 52 -5.24 -16.78 -9.53
CA TRP A 52 -6.36 -15.82 -9.52
C TRP A 52 -6.41 -14.87 -8.33
N THR A 53 -6.12 -15.34 -7.12
CA THR A 53 -6.15 -14.51 -5.91
C THR A 53 -5.00 -13.52 -5.87
N PHE A 54 -3.79 -13.97 -6.20
CA PHE A 54 -2.59 -13.13 -6.29
C PHE A 54 -2.72 -12.09 -7.43
N LEU A 55 -3.27 -12.52 -8.57
CA LEU A 55 -3.60 -11.66 -9.70
C LEU A 55 -4.58 -10.56 -9.30
N ALA A 56 -5.66 -10.91 -8.60
CA ALA A 56 -6.68 -9.94 -8.20
C ALA A 56 -6.10 -8.88 -7.25
N VAL A 57 -5.43 -9.29 -6.16
CA VAL A 57 -4.92 -8.31 -5.18
C VAL A 57 -3.79 -7.45 -5.75
N LEU A 58 -2.80 -8.05 -6.43
CA LEU A 58 -1.66 -7.28 -6.94
C LEU A 58 -2.04 -6.46 -8.18
N GLY A 59 -2.96 -6.97 -9.01
CA GLY A 59 -3.54 -6.23 -10.12
C GLY A 59 -4.31 -5.01 -9.62
N ILE A 60 -5.23 -5.18 -8.67
CA ILE A 60 -5.97 -4.05 -8.08
C ILE A 60 -4.98 -3.03 -7.48
N GLY A 61 -4.00 -3.48 -6.70
CA GLY A 61 -3.00 -2.59 -6.11
C GLY A 61 -2.21 -1.77 -7.14
N THR A 62 -1.69 -2.41 -8.19
CA THR A 62 -0.91 -1.73 -9.24
C THR A 62 -1.75 -0.80 -10.11
N PHE A 63 -2.99 -1.18 -10.45
CA PHE A 63 -3.91 -0.28 -11.15
C PHE A 63 -4.37 0.88 -10.29
N MET A 64 -4.52 0.68 -8.97
CA MET A 64 -4.83 1.77 -8.05
C MET A 64 -3.65 2.74 -7.92
N GLU A 65 -2.39 2.30 -7.86
CA GLU A 65 -1.25 3.22 -7.95
C GLU A 65 -1.31 4.03 -9.24
N ALA A 66 -1.47 3.36 -10.39
CA ALA A 66 -1.53 4.04 -11.69
C ALA A 66 -2.68 5.07 -11.73
N ALA A 67 -3.87 4.71 -11.28
CA ALA A 67 -5.03 5.61 -11.19
C ALA A 67 -4.81 6.77 -10.23
N GLY A 68 -4.10 6.54 -9.11
CA GLY A 68 -3.72 7.59 -8.17
C GLY A 68 -2.77 8.63 -8.79
N TYR A 69 -1.78 8.17 -9.56
CA TYR A 69 -0.90 9.07 -10.32
C TYR A 69 -1.61 9.75 -11.50
N VAL A 70 -2.60 9.10 -12.13
CA VAL A 70 -3.49 9.78 -13.10
C VAL A 70 -4.26 10.90 -12.42
N GLY A 71 -4.74 10.70 -11.19
CA GLY A 71 -5.32 11.76 -10.36
C GLY A 71 -4.36 12.95 -10.19
N ARG A 72 -3.07 12.69 -9.94
CA ARG A 72 -2.02 13.74 -9.86
C ARG A 72 -1.82 14.48 -11.17
N ILE A 73 -1.85 13.79 -12.30
CA ILE A 73 -1.75 14.40 -13.63
C ILE A 73 -2.97 15.30 -13.88
N LEU A 74 -4.17 14.83 -13.54
CA LEU A 74 -5.40 15.62 -13.69
C LEU A 74 -5.39 16.89 -12.81
N MET A 75 -4.78 16.81 -11.63
CA MET A 75 -4.57 17.99 -10.76
C MET A 75 -3.47 18.93 -11.27
N HIS A 76 -2.58 18.49 -12.16
CA HIS A 76 -1.63 19.39 -12.80
C HIS A 76 -2.36 20.35 -13.75
N ASP A 77 -3.32 19.83 -14.54
CA ASP A 77 -4.13 20.63 -15.45
C ASP A 77 -5.18 21.47 -14.71
N ASN A 78 -5.78 20.91 -13.65
CA ASN A 78 -6.75 21.61 -12.82
C ASN A 78 -6.58 21.29 -11.32
N PRO A 79 -5.75 22.06 -10.59
CA PRO A 79 -5.48 21.86 -9.17
C PRO A 79 -6.72 21.97 -8.27
N TRP A 80 -7.79 22.60 -8.77
CA TRP A 80 -9.04 22.80 -8.04
C TRP A 80 -10.06 21.67 -8.26
N SER A 81 -9.72 20.67 -9.10
CA SER A 81 -10.59 19.52 -9.33
C SER A 81 -10.71 18.66 -8.07
N THR A 82 -11.83 18.80 -7.37
CA THR A 82 -12.17 17.96 -6.21
C THR A 82 -12.22 16.48 -6.57
N SER A 83 -12.61 16.15 -7.80
CA SER A 83 -12.64 14.77 -8.30
C SER A 83 -11.24 14.17 -8.49
N GLY A 84 -10.29 14.95 -9.01
CA GLY A 84 -8.89 14.51 -9.16
C GLY A 84 -8.22 14.29 -7.81
N PHE A 85 -8.45 15.20 -6.86
CA PHE A 85 -7.95 15.09 -5.49
C PHE A 85 -8.50 13.87 -4.75
N ARG A 86 -9.81 13.64 -4.83
CA ARG A 86 -10.45 12.46 -4.21
C ARG A 86 -9.95 11.16 -4.83
N LEU A 87 -9.86 11.09 -6.15
CA LEU A 87 -9.36 9.91 -6.86
C LEU A 87 -7.93 9.59 -6.43
N GLN A 88 -7.05 10.59 -6.45
CA GLN A 88 -5.67 10.41 -6.02
C GLN A 88 -5.58 9.91 -4.58
N ILE A 89 -6.21 10.63 -3.65
CA ILE A 89 -6.15 10.28 -2.23
C ILE A 89 -6.65 8.86 -2.06
N PHE A 90 -7.86 8.55 -2.51
CA PHE A 90 -8.44 7.22 -2.35
C PHE A 90 -7.57 6.10 -2.94
N CYS A 91 -7.09 6.28 -4.18
CA CYS A 91 -6.32 5.26 -4.87
C CYS A 91 -4.92 5.05 -4.29
N LEU A 92 -4.17 6.12 -4.01
CA LEU A 92 -2.81 6.02 -3.43
C LEU A 92 -2.82 5.50 -1.99
N ILE A 93 -3.96 5.62 -1.32
CA ILE A 93 -4.21 5.16 0.05
C ILE A 93 -4.53 3.67 0.10
N LEU A 94 -5.37 3.18 -0.82
CA LEU A 94 -5.80 1.77 -0.86
C LEU A 94 -4.79 0.86 -1.56
N ALA A 95 -4.03 1.39 -2.52
CA ALA A 95 -3.08 0.58 -3.28
C ALA A 95 -2.06 -0.18 -2.41
N PRO A 96 -1.43 0.41 -1.38
CA PRO A 96 -0.47 -0.29 -0.52
C PRO A 96 -1.09 -1.48 0.21
N THR A 97 -2.37 -1.40 0.57
CA THR A 97 -3.13 -2.44 1.28
C THR A 97 -3.27 -3.69 0.43
N PHE A 98 -3.61 -3.52 -0.85
CA PHE A 98 -3.74 -4.60 -1.81
C PHE A 98 -2.40 -5.22 -2.17
N ILE A 99 -1.35 -4.40 -2.30
CA ILE A 99 0.01 -4.88 -2.53
C ILE A 99 0.50 -5.70 -1.33
N ALA A 100 0.28 -5.21 -0.10
CA ALA A 100 0.60 -5.94 1.13
C ALA A 100 -0.19 -7.25 1.24
N ALA A 101 -1.47 -7.27 0.87
CA ALA A 101 -2.24 -8.51 0.81
C ALA A 101 -1.60 -9.54 -0.14
N GLY A 102 -1.03 -9.08 -1.27
CA GLY A 102 -0.23 -9.91 -2.18
C GLY A 102 0.99 -10.53 -1.50
N ILE A 103 1.81 -9.71 -0.84
CA ILE A 103 2.99 -10.14 -0.05
C ILE A 103 2.60 -11.23 0.95
N TYR A 104 1.54 -11.02 1.74
CA TYR A 104 1.09 -12.03 2.70
C TYR A 104 0.58 -13.32 2.06
N LEU A 105 -0.05 -13.24 0.88
CA LEU A 105 -0.44 -14.45 0.14
C LEU A 105 0.79 -15.24 -0.33
N THR A 106 1.85 -14.56 -0.78
CA THR A 106 3.12 -15.21 -1.12
C THR A 106 3.74 -15.84 0.12
N LEU A 107 3.88 -15.06 1.20
CA LEU A 107 4.44 -15.52 2.47
C LEU A 107 3.72 -16.75 3.01
N LYS A 108 2.37 -16.77 2.95
CA LYS A 108 1.58 -17.94 3.33
C LYS A 108 1.99 -19.21 2.58
N HIS A 109 2.20 -19.13 1.26
CA HIS A 109 2.61 -20.31 0.48
C HIS A 109 4.05 -20.73 0.80
N ILE A 110 4.93 -19.77 1.06
CA ILE A 110 6.31 -20.03 1.50
C ILE A 110 6.30 -20.78 2.85
N ILE A 111 5.49 -20.34 3.82
CA ILE A 111 5.36 -20.99 5.13
C ILE A 111 4.86 -22.43 4.99
N ILE A 112 3.85 -22.66 4.14
CA ILE A 112 3.33 -24.01 3.88
C ILE A 112 4.40 -24.90 3.24
N HIS A 113 5.26 -24.34 2.39
CA HIS A 113 6.31 -25.08 1.69
C HIS A 113 7.50 -25.42 2.59
N ILE A 114 7.91 -24.53 3.50
CA ILE A 114 9.05 -24.74 4.41
C ILE A 114 8.71 -25.71 5.56
N GLY A 115 7.43 -25.78 5.96
CA GLY A 115 6.97 -26.73 6.97
C GLY A 115 6.18 -26.04 8.08
N PRO A 116 4.93 -26.46 8.35
CA PRO A 116 4.05 -25.79 9.33
C PRO A 116 4.38 -26.06 10.81
N GLN A 117 5.41 -26.85 11.11
CA GLN A 117 5.75 -27.33 12.46
C GLN A 117 6.21 -26.20 13.42
N ASP A 118 6.70 -25.08 12.88
CA ASP A 118 7.16 -23.91 13.67
C ASP A 118 6.21 -22.71 13.65
N SER A 119 5.08 -22.80 12.96
CA SER A 119 4.19 -21.65 12.80
C SER A 119 3.24 -21.51 13.98
N ARG A 120 3.62 -20.69 14.97
CA ARG A 120 2.81 -20.38 16.17
C ARG A 120 1.44 -19.75 15.85
N MET A 121 1.18 -19.27 14.62
CA MET A 121 -0.08 -18.63 14.25
C MET A 121 -0.46 -18.82 12.78
N ASN A 122 -1.78 -18.91 12.53
CA ASN A 122 -2.36 -19.10 11.19
C ASN A 122 -2.15 -17.83 10.32
N PRO A 123 -1.38 -17.89 9.21
CA PRO A 123 -1.09 -16.74 8.35
C PRO A 123 -2.34 -16.06 7.78
N LYS A 124 -3.43 -16.83 7.62
CA LYS A 124 -4.71 -16.33 7.11
C LYS A 124 -5.35 -15.26 8.00
N LEU A 125 -5.15 -15.35 9.32
CA LEU A 125 -5.72 -14.41 10.27
C LEU A 125 -5.02 -13.05 10.20
N PHE A 126 -3.69 -13.05 10.01
CA PHE A 126 -2.91 -11.83 9.82
C PHE A 126 -3.35 -11.03 8.61
N THR A 127 -3.53 -11.69 7.46
CA THR A 127 -3.98 -11.01 6.23
C THR A 127 -5.34 -10.34 6.45
N TRP A 128 -6.28 -11.01 7.13
CA TRP A 128 -7.61 -10.48 7.40
C TRP A 128 -7.60 -9.33 8.42
N ILE A 129 -6.83 -9.47 9.51
CA ILE A 129 -6.66 -8.41 10.52
C ILE A 129 -6.03 -7.18 9.89
N PHE A 130 -5.00 -7.36 9.04
CA PHE A 130 -4.32 -6.26 8.37
C PHE A 130 -5.25 -5.52 7.41
N ILE A 131 -5.94 -6.23 6.52
CA ILE A 131 -6.90 -5.61 5.59
C ILE A 131 -8.02 -4.90 6.36
N GLY A 132 -8.54 -5.51 7.44
CA GLY A 132 -9.57 -4.90 8.27
C GLY A 132 -9.08 -3.64 9.01
N SER A 133 -7.88 -3.68 9.56
CA SER A 133 -7.27 -2.55 10.25
C SER A 133 -6.99 -1.38 9.30
N ASP A 134 -6.48 -1.68 8.12
CA ASP A 134 -6.19 -0.68 7.09
C ASP A 134 -7.48 -0.08 6.50
N PHE A 135 -8.51 -0.89 6.25
CA PHE A 135 -9.81 -0.35 5.87
C PHE A 135 -10.40 0.55 6.97
N GLY A 136 -10.30 0.14 8.23
CA GLY A 136 -10.73 0.94 9.37
C GLY A 136 -9.98 2.27 9.49
N SER A 137 -8.66 2.26 9.30
CA SER A 137 -7.84 3.48 9.34
C SER A 137 -8.18 4.43 8.19
N ILE A 138 -8.52 3.90 7.01
CA ILE A 138 -8.94 4.70 5.85
C ILE A 138 -10.28 5.38 6.13
N VAL A 139 -11.24 4.67 6.74
CA VAL A 139 -12.52 5.26 7.13
C VAL A 139 -12.31 6.39 8.14
N LEU A 140 -11.44 6.20 9.13
CA LEU A 140 -11.07 7.25 10.09
C LEU A 140 -10.43 8.45 9.39
N GLN A 141 -9.46 8.23 8.49
CA GLN A 141 -8.81 9.31 7.74
C GLN A 141 -9.79 10.05 6.83
N ALA A 142 -10.70 9.34 6.16
CA ALA A 142 -11.72 9.96 5.33
C ALA A 142 -12.72 10.77 6.16
N ALA A 143 -13.13 10.25 7.32
CA ALA A 143 -13.99 10.97 8.27
C ALA A 143 -13.30 12.22 8.83
N GLY A 144 -12.06 12.08 9.32
CA GLY A 144 -11.26 13.19 9.83
C GLY A 144 -10.97 14.26 8.77
N GLY A 145 -10.66 13.85 7.54
CA GLY A 145 -10.52 14.75 6.40
C GLY A 145 -11.84 15.43 6.04
N GLY A 146 -12.96 14.73 6.12
CA GLY A 146 -14.29 15.32 5.93
C GLY A 146 -14.60 16.39 6.98
N VAL A 147 -14.32 16.10 8.26
CA VAL A 147 -14.51 17.04 9.38
C VAL A 147 -13.61 18.27 9.23
N ALA A 148 -12.32 18.06 8.91
CA ALA A 148 -11.38 19.16 8.69
C ALA A 148 -11.80 20.05 7.50
N ASN A 149 -12.31 19.47 6.42
CA ASN A 149 -12.80 20.23 5.26
C ASN A 149 -14.11 20.99 5.55
N ALA A 150 -14.97 20.47 6.42
CA ALA A 150 -16.23 21.11 6.80
C ALA A 150 -16.04 22.27 7.81
N ALA A 151 -14.89 22.32 8.48
CA ALA A 151 -14.59 23.26 9.56
C ALA A 151 -14.49 24.73 9.11
N GLY A 152 -14.18 25.00 7.83
CA GLY A 152 -14.03 26.37 7.33
C GLY A 152 -12.95 27.16 8.09
N THR A 153 -13.35 28.17 8.85
CA THR A 153 -12.46 28.98 9.71
C THR A 153 -12.39 28.51 11.17
N ASP A 154 -13.16 27.49 11.56
CA ASP A 154 -13.14 26.95 12.92
C ASP A 154 -11.89 26.08 13.14
N GLN A 155 -10.88 26.65 13.80
CA GLN A 155 -9.63 25.95 14.06
C GLN A 155 -9.80 24.73 14.97
N ALA A 156 -10.76 24.74 15.90
CA ALA A 156 -10.98 23.60 16.80
C ALA A 156 -11.53 22.39 16.03
N MET A 157 -12.42 22.62 15.06
CA MET A 157 -12.90 21.55 14.18
C MET A 157 -11.82 21.05 13.22
N VAL A 158 -10.97 21.93 12.69
CA VAL A 158 -9.80 21.52 11.87
C VAL A 158 -8.87 20.62 12.69
N GLU A 159 -8.54 21.01 13.92
CA GLU A 159 -7.67 20.25 14.81
C GLU A 159 -8.28 18.89 15.19
N THR A 160 -9.60 18.86 15.44
CA THR A 160 -10.34 17.62 15.67
C THR A 160 -10.23 16.67 14.47
N GLY A 161 -10.44 17.18 13.25
CA GLY A 161 -10.29 16.40 12.02
C GLY A 161 -8.88 15.85 11.83
N ASN A 162 -7.86 16.68 12.08
CA ASN A 162 -6.45 16.27 12.05
C ASN A 162 -6.14 15.18 13.08
N ASN A 163 -6.65 15.30 14.31
CA ASN A 163 -6.46 14.29 15.35
C ASN A 163 -7.10 12.95 14.96
N ILE A 164 -8.26 12.96 14.31
CA ILE A 164 -8.90 11.74 13.78
C ILE A 164 -8.03 11.09 12.68
N ILE A 165 -7.47 11.89 11.78
CA ILE A 165 -6.54 11.41 10.73
C ILE A 165 -5.31 10.75 11.37
N ILE A 166 -4.67 11.43 12.33
CA ILE A 166 -3.48 10.94 13.04
C ILE A 166 -3.79 9.64 13.79
N ALA A 167 -4.95 9.55 14.45
CA ALA A 167 -5.39 8.32 15.13
C ALA A 167 -5.52 7.15 14.15
N GLY A 168 -6.06 7.38 12.95
CA GLY A 168 -6.13 6.38 11.89
C GLY A 168 -4.74 5.88 11.47
N ILE A 169 -3.80 6.79 11.19
CA ILE A 169 -2.42 6.43 10.81
C ILE A 169 -1.73 5.67 11.94
N ALA A 170 -1.84 6.14 13.19
CA ALA A 170 -1.22 5.48 14.35
C ALA A 170 -1.73 4.04 14.53
N PHE A 171 -3.05 3.84 14.42
CA PHE A 171 -3.66 2.51 14.52
C PHE A 171 -3.18 1.55 13.42
N GLN A 172 -3.08 2.05 12.18
CA GLN A 172 -2.59 1.30 11.02
C GLN A 172 -1.12 0.89 11.20
N VAL A 173 -0.25 1.85 11.54
CA VAL A 173 1.19 1.61 11.73
C VAL A 173 1.44 0.66 12.90
N ALA A 174 0.71 0.81 14.01
CA ALA A 174 0.82 -0.09 15.16
C ALA A 174 0.44 -1.53 14.79
N THR A 175 -0.71 -1.71 14.12
CA THR A 175 -1.15 -3.04 13.68
C THR A 175 -0.13 -3.68 12.73
N MET A 176 0.34 -2.90 11.76
CA MET A 176 1.30 -3.35 10.77
C MET A 176 2.62 -3.76 11.42
N SER A 177 3.14 -2.95 12.34
CA SER A 177 4.40 -3.21 13.05
C SER A 177 4.33 -4.49 13.89
N VAL A 178 3.24 -4.71 14.62
CA VAL A 178 3.03 -5.95 15.39
C VAL A 178 3.00 -7.17 14.47
N CYS A 179 2.30 -7.09 13.34
CA CYS A 179 2.28 -8.18 12.36
C CYS A 179 3.66 -8.45 11.76
N GLY A 180 4.43 -7.39 11.46
CA GLY A 180 5.79 -7.49 10.94
C GLY A 180 6.75 -8.14 11.93
N LEU A 181 6.67 -7.77 13.21
CA LEU A 181 7.48 -8.39 14.28
C LEU A 181 7.17 -9.88 14.44
N LEU A 182 5.88 -10.26 14.39
CA LEU A 182 5.47 -11.66 14.47
C LEU A 182 5.91 -12.47 13.24
N ALA A 183 5.84 -11.88 12.04
CA ALA A 183 6.37 -12.50 10.83
C ALA A 183 7.90 -12.68 10.89
N LEU A 184 8.61 -11.69 11.44
CA LEU A 184 10.06 -11.73 11.62
C LEU A 184 10.47 -12.76 12.70
N ASP A 185 9.74 -12.85 13.81
CA ASP A 185 9.96 -13.88 14.84
C ASP A 185 9.79 -15.29 14.26
N PHE A 186 8.71 -15.52 13.50
CA PHE A 186 8.50 -16.77 12.76
C PHE A 186 9.66 -17.07 11.81
N PHE A 187 10.14 -16.05 11.10
CA PHE A 187 11.25 -16.21 10.16
C PHE A 187 12.57 -16.60 10.84
N ILE A 188 12.89 -15.95 11.96
CA ILE A 188 14.08 -16.26 12.76
C ILE A 188 13.96 -17.66 13.37
N ALA A 189 12.77 -18.06 13.84
CA ALA A 189 12.53 -19.40 14.36
C ALA A 189 12.68 -20.47 13.26
N SER A 190 12.08 -20.24 12.08
CA SER A 190 12.18 -21.14 10.94
C SER A 190 13.64 -21.30 10.43
N ARG A 191 14.46 -20.24 10.50
CA ARG A 191 15.91 -20.34 10.23
C ARG A 191 16.65 -21.26 11.19
N LYS A 192 16.23 -21.34 12.46
CA LYS A 192 16.88 -22.17 13.49
C LYS A 192 16.48 -23.65 13.41
N HIS A 193 15.34 -23.94 12.79
CA HIS A 193 14.78 -25.28 12.66
C HIS A 193 14.72 -25.78 11.21
N LEU A 194 15.35 -25.07 10.25
CA LEU A 194 15.59 -25.63 8.92
C LEU A 194 16.33 -26.95 9.12
N PRO A 195 15.71 -28.11 8.83
CA PRO A 195 16.30 -29.38 9.20
C PRO A 195 17.60 -29.55 8.44
N GLU A 196 18.60 -30.12 9.09
CA GLU A 196 19.78 -30.78 8.51
C GLU A 196 19.38 -31.96 7.56
N GLY A 197 18.19 -31.93 6.96
CA GLY A 197 17.58 -33.00 6.19
C GLY A 197 17.73 -32.88 4.67
N PHE A 198 18.44 -31.88 4.14
CA PHE A 198 18.81 -31.82 2.72
C PHE A 198 20.20 -32.45 2.44
N GLN A 199 20.63 -33.42 3.26
CA GLN A 199 21.80 -34.27 2.96
C GLN A 199 21.45 -35.56 2.20
N GLY A 200 20.31 -35.60 1.50
CA GLY A 200 19.90 -36.75 0.70
C GLY A 200 19.69 -36.39 -0.77
N GLU A 201 20.72 -36.67 -1.57
CA GLU A 201 20.65 -36.92 -3.03
C GLU A 201 20.41 -35.70 -3.96
N ASP A 202 21.51 -35.14 -4.48
CA ASP A 202 21.62 -34.41 -5.76
C ASP A 202 20.53 -33.37 -6.12
N VAL A 203 20.13 -32.52 -5.16
CA VAL A 203 19.42 -31.29 -5.49
C VAL A 203 20.44 -30.15 -5.50
N THR A 204 20.90 -29.80 -6.71
CA THR A 204 21.62 -28.55 -7.09
C THR A 204 21.50 -27.44 -6.04
N GLU A 205 22.56 -26.75 -5.63
CA GLU A 205 22.54 -25.61 -4.68
C GLU A 205 21.65 -24.39 -5.08
N GLU A 206 20.96 -24.45 -6.22
CA GLU A 206 20.13 -23.36 -6.76
C GLU A 206 18.78 -23.07 -6.06
N PRO A 207 17.99 -24.03 -5.54
CA PRO A 207 16.66 -23.77 -5.00
C PRO A 207 16.72 -23.02 -3.67
N GLU A 208 17.74 -23.26 -2.83
CA GLU A 208 17.90 -22.51 -1.57
C GLU A 208 18.19 -21.03 -1.83
N ARG A 209 19.08 -20.71 -2.78
CA ARG A 209 19.34 -19.31 -3.19
C ARG A 209 18.11 -18.63 -3.74
N LYS A 210 17.31 -19.31 -4.56
CA LYS A 210 16.06 -18.75 -5.12
C LYS A 210 15.02 -18.46 -4.04
N VAL A 211 14.86 -19.35 -3.06
CA VAL A 211 13.97 -19.14 -1.91
C VAL A 211 14.46 -17.96 -1.05
N TRP A 212 15.76 -17.88 -0.78
CA TRP A 212 16.37 -16.75 -0.06
C TRP A 212 16.19 -15.41 -0.76
N LEU A 213 16.30 -15.38 -2.09
CA LEU A 213 16.07 -14.17 -2.88
C LEU A 213 14.60 -13.73 -2.85
N ILE A 214 13.65 -14.67 -2.94
CA ILE A 214 12.22 -14.37 -2.83
C ILE A 214 11.90 -13.81 -1.45
N LEU A 215 12.46 -14.40 -0.40
CA LEU A 215 12.29 -13.92 0.98
C LEU A 215 12.89 -12.53 1.20
N ALA A 216 14.09 -12.27 0.68
CA ALA A 216 14.69 -10.94 0.76
C ALA A 216 13.85 -9.89 0.00
N ALA A 217 13.32 -10.24 -1.16
CA ALA A 217 12.43 -9.38 -1.94
C ALA A 217 11.11 -9.10 -1.20
N GLU A 218 10.50 -10.12 -0.57
CA GLU A 218 9.28 -9.98 0.24
C GLU A 218 9.51 -9.09 1.47
N ILE A 219 10.62 -9.26 2.18
CA ILE A 219 10.98 -8.39 3.32
C ILE A 219 11.17 -6.94 2.84
N ALA A 220 11.91 -6.74 1.75
CA ALA A 220 12.12 -5.41 1.19
C ALA A 220 10.79 -4.76 0.74
N ALA A 221 9.90 -5.52 0.09
CA ALA A 221 8.57 -5.06 -0.31
C ALA A 221 7.72 -4.69 0.91
N TYR A 222 7.74 -5.50 1.97
CA TYR A 222 7.02 -5.21 3.21
C TYR A 222 7.55 -3.94 3.89
N THR A 223 8.88 -3.79 4.00
CA THR A 223 9.50 -2.60 4.61
C THR A 223 9.19 -1.33 3.81
N THR A 224 9.20 -1.40 2.48
CA THR A 224 8.87 -0.24 1.64
C THR A 224 7.40 0.17 1.78
N VAL A 225 6.47 -0.79 1.88
CA VAL A 225 5.07 -0.51 2.20
C VAL A 225 4.93 0.10 3.59
N LEU A 226 5.67 -0.39 4.59
CA LEU A 226 5.63 0.13 5.95
C LEU A 226 6.06 1.60 6.00
N ILE A 227 7.20 1.90 5.37
CA ILE A 227 7.72 3.26 5.24
C ILE A 227 6.66 4.15 4.59
N ARG A 228 6.04 3.70 3.50
CA ARG A 228 5.00 4.46 2.82
C ARG A 228 3.78 4.71 3.71
N CYS A 229 3.36 3.75 4.52
CA CYS A 229 2.25 3.93 5.47
C CYS A 229 2.58 4.91 6.59
N ILE A 230 3.86 5.03 6.99
CA ILE A 230 4.31 5.98 8.02
C ILE A 230 4.38 7.42 7.49
N TYR A 231 4.85 7.61 6.25
CA TYR A 231 5.03 8.93 5.63
C TYR A 231 3.78 9.49 4.94
N ARG A 232 2.68 8.76 4.98
CA ARG A 232 1.40 9.14 4.40
C ARG A 232 0.69 10.19 5.25
#